data_AF-A0A660YMH6-F1
#
_entry.id   AF-A0A660YMH6-F1
#
_cell.length_a   1.000
_cell.length_b   1.000
_cell.length_c   1.000
_cell.angle_alpha   90.00
_cell.angle_beta   90.00
_cell.angle_gamma   90.00
#
_symmetry.space_group_name_H-M   'P 1'
#
loop_
_entity.id
_entity.type
_entity.pdbx_description
1 polymer ?
#
loop_
_entity_poly.entity_id
_entity_poly.type
_entity_poly.pdbx_seq_one_letter_code
_entity_poly.pdbx_strand_id
1 'polypeptide(L)'
;MRERSLFWRKFHNKTASILSAASALLGIFILAWILYTVLLRGFSALNWAFFTELPTPPGMSGGGLANAILGTVIITVLATVFGVPIGVLAGIYLSEFGQDSKLAGLVRFFSNILMGTPSIIIGIFVYAILVVPVGHFSAYSGAAALAIMMLPVVARTTEDMMQMVPAAIRESSLALGAPRWRTT
;
A
#
# COMPACT_ATOMS: atom_id res chain seq x y z
N MET A 1 -8.58 -44.61 16.00
CA MET A 1 -8.48 -43.67 14.86
C MET A 1 -8.38 -44.51 13.58
N ARG A 2 -9.40 -44.52 12.71
CA ARG A 2 -9.38 -45.35 11.49
C ARG A 2 -8.44 -44.72 10.46
N GLU A 3 -7.31 -45.37 10.17
CA GLU A 3 -6.40 -44.92 9.14
C GLU A 3 -7.10 -44.90 7.77
N ARG A 4 -7.35 -43.71 7.22
CA ARG A 4 -7.85 -43.57 5.84
C ARG A 4 -6.84 -44.21 4.89
N SER A 5 -7.30 -45.07 3.99
CA SER A 5 -6.42 -45.82 3.09
C SER A 5 -5.49 -44.88 2.30
N LEU A 6 -4.21 -45.25 2.20
CA LEU A 6 -3.17 -44.46 1.53
C LEU A 6 -3.52 -44.16 0.07
N PHE A 7 -4.29 -45.04 -0.59
CA PHE A 7 -4.78 -44.85 -1.95
C PHE A 7 -5.67 -43.61 -2.08
N TRP A 8 -6.69 -43.47 -1.21
CA TRP A 8 -7.59 -42.31 -1.22
C TRP A 8 -6.87 -41.01 -0.88
N ARG A 9 -5.85 -41.04 -0.01
CA ARG A 9 -5.02 -39.86 0.30
C ARG A 9 -4.20 -39.42 -0.91
N LYS A 10 -3.53 -40.35 -1.60
CA LYS A 10 -2.75 -40.06 -2.81
C LYS A 10 -3.62 -39.57 -3.97
N PHE A 11 -4.82 -40.14 -4.13
CA PHE A 11 -5.76 -39.71 -5.15
C PHE A 11 -6.22 -38.26 -4.92
N HIS A 12 -6.73 -37.94 -3.73
CA HIS A 12 -7.15 -36.56 -3.40
C HIS A 12 -6.00 -35.55 -3.51
N ASN A 13 -4.79 -35.93 -3.08
CA ASN A 13 -3.64 -35.04 -3.21
C ASN A 13 -3.28 -34.76 -4.68
N LYS A 14 -3.32 -35.80 -5.53
CA LYS A 14 -2.99 -35.66 -6.95
C LYS A 14 -4.05 -34.86 -7.70
N THR A 15 -5.34 -35.09 -7.44
CA THR A 15 -6.42 -34.31 -8.05
C THR A 15 -6.38 -32.85 -7.58
N ALA A 16 -6.20 -32.59 -6.29
CA ALA A 16 -6.06 -31.23 -5.76
C ALA A 16 -4.84 -30.51 -6.34
N SER A 17 -3.71 -31.20 -6.48
CA SER A 17 -2.49 -30.63 -7.08
C SER A 17 -2.69 -30.29 -8.56
N ILE A 18 -3.32 -31.18 -9.33
CA ILE A 18 -3.62 -30.95 -10.76
C ILE A 18 -4.59 -29.78 -10.92
N LEU A 19 -5.66 -29.72 -10.13
CA LEU A 19 -6.65 -28.63 -10.19
C LEU A 19 -6.04 -27.28 -9.79
N SER A 20 -5.18 -27.27 -8.78
CA SER A 20 -4.48 -26.06 -8.34
C SER A 20 -3.49 -25.59 -9.41
N ALA A 21 -2.71 -26.52 -9.99
CA ALA A 21 -1.78 -26.21 -11.07
C ALA A 21 -2.51 -25.72 -12.34
N ALA A 22 -3.62 -26.36 -12.71
CA ALA A 22 -4.44 -25.94 -13.85
C ALA A 22 -5.04 -24.54 -13.64
N SER A 23 -5.57 -24.27 -12.44
CA SER A 23 -6.08 -22.94 -12.08
C SER A 23 -4.99 -21.87 -12.14
N ALA A 24 -3.79 -22.18 -11.62
CA ALA A 24 -2.64 -21.28 -11.67
C ALA A 24 -2.19 -21.02 -13.12
N LEU A 25 -2.09 -22.06 -13.94
CA LEU A 25 -1.73 -21.95 -15.36
C LEU A 25 -2.75 -21.13 -16.16
N LEU A 26 -4.05 -21.30 -15.87
CA LEU A 26 -5.10 -20.50 -16.48
C LEU A 26 -4.96 -19.02 -16.09
N GLY A 27 -4.70 -18.73 -14.81
CA GLY A 27 -4.44 -17.37 -14.35
C GLY A 27 -3.22 -16.74 -15.02
N ILE A 28 -2.11 -17.48 -15.08
CA ILE A 28 -0.89 -17.04 -15.76
C ILE A 28 -1.15 -16.81 -17.26
N PHE A 29 -1.92 -17.69 -17.90
CA PHE A 29 -2.28 -17.54 -19.30
C PHE A 29 -3.10 -16.26 -19.54
N ILE A 30 -4.14 -16.00 -18.74
CA ILE A 30 -4.95 -14.78 -18.85
C ILE A 30 -4.08 -13.54 -18.61
N LEU A 31 -3.21 -13.55 -17.60
CA LEU A 31 -2.28 -12.45 -17.35
C LEU A 31 -1.34 -12.20 -18.53
N ALA A 32 -0.74 -13.26 -19.07
CA ALA A 32 0.13 -13.19 -20.25
C ALA A 32 -0.62 -12.66 -21.48
N TRP A 33 -1.87 -13.07 -21.67
CA TRP A 33 -2.74 -12.58 -22.74
C TRP A 33 -3.03 -11.07 -22.61
N ILE A 34 -3.37 -10.60 -21.40
CA ILE A 34 -3.62 -9.18 -21.14
C ILE A 34 -2.34 -8.39 -21.40
N LEU A 35 -1.20 -8.81 -20.86
CA LEU A 35 0.08 -8.15 -21.07
C LEU A 35 0.45 -8.11 -22.56
N TYR A 36 0.31 -9.21 -23.29
CA TYR A 36 0.56 -9.28 -24.72
C TYR A 36 -0.33 -8.29 -25.49
N THR A 37 -1.63 -8.24 -25.18
CA THR A 37 -2.57 -7.33 -25.83
C THR A 37 -2.24 -5.86 -25.54
N VAL A 38 -1.91 -5.54 -24.28
CA VAL A 38 -1.52 -4.19 -23.86
C VAL A 38 -0.21 -3.77 -24.54
N LEU A 39 0.78 -4.66 -24.66
CA LEU A 39 2.04 -4.35 -25.33
C LEU A 39 1.83 -4.11 -26.82
N LEU A 40 1.13 -5.00 -27.53
CA LEU A 40 0.89 -4.85 -28.96
C LEU A 40 0.12 -3.58 -29.30
N ARG A 41 -0.95 -3.29 -28.56
CA ARG A 41 -1.80 -2.11 -28.82
C ARG A 41 -1.22 -0.82 -28.23
N GLY A 42 -0.45 -0.94 -27.15
CA GLY A 42 0.15 0.18 -26.44
C GLY A 42 1.43 0.68 -27.09
N PHE A 43 2.23 -0.19 -27.73
CA PHE A 43 3.51 0.22 -28.33
C PHE A 43 3.34 1.30 -29.40
N SER A 44 2.29 1.18 -30.23
CA SER A 44 1.95 2.21 -31.24
C SER A 44 1.51 3.55 -30.64
N ALA A 45 1.10 3.58 -29.37
CA ALA A 45 0.70 4.81 -28.67
C ALA A 45 1.88 5.52 -28.00
N LEU A 46 3.02 4.85 -27.84
CA LEU A 46 4.20 5.43 -27.21
C LEU A 46 4.93 6.36 -28.18
N ASN A 47 4.78 7.66 -27.96
CA ASN A 47 5.52 8.71 -28.64
C ASN A 47 5.81 9.85 -27.66
N TRP A 48 6.56 10.88 -28.07
CA TRP A 48 6.88 11.98 -27.16
C TRP A 48 5.63 12.72 -26.65
N ALA A 49 4.65 12.94 -27.55
CA ALA A 49 3.40 13.60 -27.22
C ALA A 49 2.59 12.82 -26.16
N PHE A 50 2.68 11.49 -26.12
CA PHE A 50 2.05 10.66 -25.08
C PHE A 50 2.48 11.07 -23.67
N PHE A 51 3.73 11.51 -23.48
CA PHE A 51 4.25 11.90 -22.17
C PHE A 51 4.07 13.38 -21.86
N THR A 52 4.09 14.25 -22.87
CA THR A 52 4.10 15.71 -22.69
C THR A 52 2.75 16.38 -22.89
N GLU A 53 1.86 15.80 -23.68
CA GLU A 53 0.56 16.41 -24.00
C GLU A 53 -0.51 16.09 -22.96
N LEU A 54 -1.50 16.98 -22.90
CA LEU A 54 -2.70 16.77 -22.10
C LEU A 54 -3.62 15.72 -22.73
N PRO A 55 -4.41 15.02 -21.93
CA PRO A 55 -5.40 14.08 -22.46
C PRO A 55 -6.45 14.83 -23.27
N THR A 56 -6.75 14.31 -24.46
CA THR A 56 -7.85 14.79 -25.28
C THR A 56 -9.19 14.26 -24.75
N PRO A 57 -10.29 14.99 -24.98
CA PRO A 57 -11.63 14.49 -24.69
C PRO A 57 -11.92 13.12 -25.36
N PRO A 58 -12.80 12.29 -24.75
CA PRO A 58 -13.13 10.98 -25.29
C PRO A 58 -13.59 11.03 -26.75
N GLY A 59 -13.04 10.16 -27.59
CA GLY A 59 -13.40 10.04 -29.01
C GLY A 59 -12.53 10.87 -29.97
N MET A 60 -11.63 11.71 -29.46
CA MET A 60 -10.63 12.38 -30.30
C MET A 60 -9.31 11.62 -30.34
N SER A 61 -8.74 11.47 -31.53
CA SER A 61 -7.43 10.85 -31.73
C SER A 61 -6.30 11.75 -31.24
N GLY A 62 -5.30 11.17 -30.59
CA GLY A 62 -4.15 11.90 -30.04
C GLY A 62 -4.31 12.20 -28.54
N GLY A 63 -3.51 13.14 -28.03
CA GLY A 63 -3.43 13.46 -26.60
C GLY A 63 -2.37 12.64 -25.85
N GLY A 64 -2.09 13.05 -24.62
CA GLY A 64 -1.11 12.40 -23.76
C GLY A 64 -1.61 12.18 -22.33
N LEU A 65 -0.71 11.70 -21.48
CA LEU A 65 -0.93 11.39 -20.07
C LEU A 65 -0.18 12.33 -19.15
N ALA A 66 0.28 13.49 -19.65
CA ALA A 66 1.10 14.42 -18.88
C ALA A 66 0.44 14.79 -17.53
N ASN A 67 -0.85 15.10 -17.54
CA ASN A 67 -1.60 15.44 -16.32
C ASN A 67 -1.75 14.24 -15.36
N ALA A 68 -1.89 13.01 -15.88
CA ALA A 68 -1.97 11.82 -15.04
C ALA A 68 -0.62 11.51 -14.38
N ILE A 69 0.47 11.58 -15.16
CA ILE A 69 1.83 11.34 -14.67
C ILE A 69 2.20 12.40 -13.62
N LEU A 70 2.07 13.68 -13.98
CA LEU A 70 2.41 14.79 -13.08
C LEU A 70 1.49 14.82 -11.86
N GLY A 71 0.19 14.58 -12.07
CA GLY A 71 -0.79 14.50 -10.99
C GLY A 71 -0.46 13.40 -9.98
N THR A 72 -0.12 12.19 -10.44
CA THR A 72 0.31 11.10 -9.56
C THR A 72 1.57 11.47 -8.80
N VAL A 73 2.60 12.02 -9.48
CA VAL A 73 3.85 12.42 -8.81
C VAL A 73 3.58 13.46 -7.73
N ILE A 74 2.82 14.51 -8.02
CA ILE A 74 2.49 15.56 -7.06
C ILE A 74 1.73 14.99 -5.87
N ILE A 75 0.68 14.20 -6.12
CA ILE A 75 -0.15 13.60 -5.06
C ILE A 75 0.69 12.68 -4.18
N THR A 76 1.49 11.80 -4.77
CA THR A 76 2.33 10.86 -4.03
C THR A 76 3.40 11.59 -3.23
N VAL A 77 4.08 12.59 -3.80
CA VAL A 77 5.12 13.34 -3.08
C VAL A 77 4.52 14.11 -1.91
N LEU A 78 3.42 14.84 -2.13
CA LEU A 78 2.75 15.56 -1.04
C LEU A 78 2.26 14.60 0.05
N ALA A 79 1.59 13.51 -0.33
CA ALA A 79 1.15 12.50 0.62
C ALA A 79 2.31 11.88 1.40
N THR A 80 3.45 11.66 0.75
CA THR A 80 4.67 11.13 1.39
C THR A 80 5.24 12.12 2.39
N VAL A 81 5.41 13.39 2.00
CA VAL A 81 5.99 14.45 2.84
C VAL A 81 5.18 14.65 4.13
N PHE A 82 3.86 14.52 4.09
CA PHE A 82 3.02 14.65 5.27
C PHE A 82 2.79 13.31 5.99
N GLY A 83 2.42 12.26 5.25
CA GLY A 83 2.01 10.98 5.82
C GLY A 83 3.17 10.14 6.39
N VAL A 84 4.32 10.11 5.71
CA VAL A 84 5.44 9.25 6.14
C VAL A 84 6.07 9.75 7.44
N PRO A 85 6.48 11.02 7.58
CA PRO A 85 7.08 11.48 8.85
C PRO A 85 6.14 11.29 10.05
N ILE A 86 4.85 11.62 9.89
CA ILE A 86 3.86 11.44 10.96
C ILE A 86 3.68 9.95 11.29
N GLY A 87 3.59 9.10 10.27
CA GLY A 87 3.49 7.65 10.44
C GLY A 87 4.71 7.07 11.15
N VAL A 88 5.92 7.45 10.74
CA VAL A 88 7.18 7.00 11.37
C VAL A 88 7.24 7.43 12.82
N LEU A 89 6.94 8.69 13.12
CA LEU A 89 6.93 9.20 14.50
C LEU A 89 5.89 8.47 15.37
N ALA A 90 4.70 8.20 14.83
CA ALA A 90 3.68 7.41 15.51
C ALA A 90 4.16 5.97 15.75
N GLY A 91 4.80 5.34 14.77
CA GLY A 91 5.36 3.99 14.88
C GLY A 91 6.47 3.89 15.93
N ILE A 92 7.41 4.84 15.94
CA ILE A 92 8.46 4.96 16.96
C ILE A 92 7.84 5.11 18.35
N TYR A 93 6.82 5.97 18.46
CA TYR A 93 6.10 6.15 19.73
C TYR A 93 5.44 4.85 20.20
N LEU A 94 4.77 4.13 19.29
CA LEU A 94 4.09 2.86 19.59
C LEU A 94 5.06 1.74 19.97
N SER A 95 6.22 1.65 19.32
CA SER A 95 7.21 0.61 19.62
C SER A 95 7.92 0.86 20.95
N GLU A 96 8.32 2.10 21.22
CA GLU A 96 9.18 2.41 22.37
C GLU A 96 8.39 2.73 23.65
N PHE A 97 7.28 3.47 23.52
CA PHE A 97 6.49 3.96 24.65
C PHE A 97 5.11 3.29 24.74
N GLY A 98 4.75 2.45 23.77
CA GLY A 98 3.41 1.92 23.63
C GLY A 98 3.15 0.55 24.25
N GLN A 99 4.10 -0.05 24.97
CA GLN A 99 3.93 -1.39 25.56
C GLN A 99 2.84 -1.41 26.65
N ASP A 100 2.85 -0.43 27.56
CA ASP A 100 1.89 -0.35 28.69
C ASP A 100 0.88 0.82 28.58
N SER A 101 0.88 1.53 27.44
CA SER A 101 0.05 2.72 27.25
C SER A 101 -1.34 2.37 26.73
N LYS A 102 -2.39 2.77 27.46
CA LYS A 102 -3.79 2.72 26.97
C LYS A 102 -3.98 3.51 25.67
N LEU A 103 -3.24 4.62 25.53
CA LEU A 103 -3.25 5.43 24.30
C LEU A 103 -2.69 4.65 23.12
N ALA A 104 -1.60 3.90 23.32
CA ALA A 104 -1.04 3.06 22.26
C ALA A 104 -2.01 1.95 21.84
N GLY A 105 -2.72 1.33 22.79
CA GLY A 105 -3.80 0.38 22.50
C GLY A 105 -4.90 1.00 21.63
N LEU A 106 -5.33 2.22 21.96
CA LEU A 106 -6.34 2.95 21.20
C LEU A 106 -5.87 3.32 19.78
N VAL A 107 -4.63 3.81 19.65
CA VAL A 107 -4.04 4.16 18.35
C VAL A 107 -3.90 2.92 17.46
N ARG A 108 -3.46 1.77 18.01
CA ARG A 108 -3.42 0.49 17.28
C ARG A 108 -4.80 0.05 16.83
N PHE A 109 -5.81 0.18 17.69
CA PHE A 109 -7.19 -0.16 17.35
C PHE A 109 -7.72 0.67 16.18
N PHE A 110 -7.58 2.00 16.23
CA PHE A 110 -7.99 2.86 15.12
C PHE A 110 -7.16 2.61 13.85
N SER A 111 -5.86 2.39 13.99
CA SER A 111 -5.00 2.06 12.84
C SER A 111 -5.45 0.77 12.16
N ASN A 112 -5.79 -0.27 12.93
CA ASN A 112 -6.31 -1.54 12.41
C ASN A 112 -7.67 -1.35 11.71
N ILE A 113 -8.57 -0.52 12.26
CA ILE A 113 -9.83 -0.18 11.60
C ILE A 113 -9.57 0.53 10.27
N LEU A 114 -8.67 1.52 10.26
CA LEU A 114 -8.35 2.26 9.04
C LEU A 114 -7.72 1.36 7.97
N MET A 115 -6.84 0.43 8.34
CA MET A 115 -6.27 -0.54 7.39
C MET A 115 -7.31 -1.54 6.86
N GLY A 116 -8.29 -1.92 7.69
CA GLY A 116 -9.38 -2.81 7.28
C GLY A 116 -10.46 -2.08 6.46
N THR A 117 -10.49 -0.76 6.48
CA THR A 117 -11.47 0.05 5.76
C THR A 117 -11.14 0.07 4.27
N PRO A 118 -12.10 -0.23 3.37
CA PRO A 118 -11.90 -0.09 1.93
C PRO A 118 -11.42 1.33 1.57
N SER A 119 -10.37 1.43 0.75
CA SER A 119 -9.75 2.71 0.36
C SER A 119 -10.74 3.70 -0.28
N ILE A 120 -11.77 3.18 -0.95
CA ILE A 120 -12.82 4.00 -1.56
C ILE A 120 -13.61 4.82 -0.52
N ILE A 121 -13.79 4.30 0.69
CA ILE A 121 -14.52 5.00 1.77
C ILE A 121 -13.74 6.23 2.21
N ILE A 122 -12.41 6.09 2.39
CA ILE A 122 -11.53 7.20 2.74
C ILE A 122 -11.53 8.24 1.61
N GLY A 123 -11.51 7.80 0.35
CA GLY A 123 -11.61 8.69 -0.81
C GLY A 123 -12.90 9.52 -0.82
N ILE A 124 -14.05 8.88 -0.60
CA ILE A 124 -15.36 9.57 -0.56
C ILE A 124 -15.46 10.51 0.65
N PHE A 125 -14.94 10.11 1.82
CA PHE A 125 -14.89 10.95 3.01
C PHE A 125 -14.12 12.25 2.76
N VAL A 126 -12.93 12.13 2.17
CA VAL A 126 -12.09 13.29 1.84
C VAL A 126 -12.73 14.12 0.74
N TYR A 127 -13.37 13.51 -0.24
CA TYR A 127 -14.15 14.21 -1.26
C TYR A 127 -15.26 15.07 -0.63
N ALA A 128 -16.02 14.51 0.31
CA ALA A 128 -17.11 15.22 0.98
C ALA A 128 -16.63 16.42 1.80
N ILE A 129 -15.46 16.33 2.43
CA ILE A 129 -14.95 17.38 3.34
C ILE A 129 -14.06 18.40 2.62
N LEU A 130 -13.29 18.00 1.61
CA LEU A 130 -12.33 18.88 0.94
C LEU A 130 -12.77 19.30 -0.46
N VAL A 131 -13.43 18.44 -1.24
CA VAL A 131 -13.75 18.73 -2.64
C VAL A 131 -15.10 19.43 -2.76
N VAL A 132 -16.14 18.93 -2.07
CA VAL A 132 -17.49 19.51 -2.13
C VAL A 132 -17.52 20.99 -1.70
N PRO A 133 -16.89 21.41 -0.60
CA PRO A 133 -16.93 22.82 -0.19
C PRO A 133 -16.12 23.74 -1.10
N VAL A 134 -15.04 23.22 -1.68
CA VAL A 134 -14.13 23.97 -2.57
C VAL A 134 -14.69 24.07 -3.99
N GLY A 135 -15.54 23.14 -4.40
CA GLY A 135 -16.24 23.16 -5.70
C GLY A 135 -15.39 22.76 -6.90
N HIS A 136 -14.12 22.37 -6.70
CA HIS A 136 -13.25 21.86 -7.76
C HIS A 136 -12.29 20.77 -7.25
N PHE A 137 -11.83 19.92 -8.17
CA PHE A 137 -10.82 18.90 -7.86
C PHE A 137 -9.44 19.55 -7.69
N SER A 138 -8.62 19.02 -6.78
CA SER A 138 -7.26 19.50 -6.55
C SER A 138 -6.29 18.39 -6.17
N ALA A 139 -5.02 18.54 -6.54
CA ALA A 139 -3.96 17.62 -6.12
C ALA A 139 -3.83 17.55 -4.59
N TYR A 140 -4.09 18.65 -3.88
CA TYR A 140 -4.06 18.70 -2.42
C TYR A 140 -5.12 17.80 -1.77
N SER A 141 -6.35 17.78 -2.32
CA SER A 141 -7.40 16.88 -1.81
C SER A 141 -7.05 15.40 -2.02
N GLY A 142 -6.47 15.05 -3.17
CA GLY A 142 -5.99 13.69 -3.43
C GLY A 142 -4.81 13.31 -2.52
N ALA A 143 -3.88 14.24 -2.30
CA ALA A 143 -2.74 14.04 -1.40
C ALA A 143 -3.19 13.85 0.05
N ALA A 144 -4.19 14.59 0.52
CA ALA A 144 -4.76 14.42 1.85
C ALA A 144 -5.38 13.03 2.03
N ALA A 145 -6.16 12.55 1.04
CA ALA A 145 -6.72 11.20 1.08
C ALA A 145 -5.64 10.12 1.12
N LEU A 146 -4.62 10.26 0.27
CA LEU A 146 -3.51 9.32 0.23
C LEU A 146 -2.67 9.34 1.51
N ALA A 147 -2.43 10.53 2.10
CA ALA A 147 -1.73 10.66 3.37
C ALA A 147 -2.46 9.93 4.52
N ILE A 148 -3.79 10.08 4.61
CA ILE A 148 -4.61 9.40 5.62
C ILE A 148 -4.48 7.88 5.48
N MET A 149 -4.46 7.36 4.25
CA MET A 149 -4.25 5.93 3.99
C MET A 149 -2.83 5.47 4.34
N MET A 150 -1.81 6.30 4.10
CA MET A 150 -0.42 5.96 4.41
C MET A 150 -0.15 5.92 5.92
N LEU A 151 -0.78 6.77 6.72
CA LEU A 151 -0.54 6.88 8.16
C LEU A 151 -0.55 5.53 8.92
N PRO A 152 -1.64 4.75 8.91
CA PRO A 152 -1.68 3.50 9.68
C PRO A 152 -0.72 2.45 9.12
N VAL A 153 -0.50 2.42 7.81
CA VAL A 153 0.43 1.48 7.17
C VAL A 153 1.87 1.78 7.58
N VAL A 154 2.29 3.05 7.51
CA VAL A 154 3.65 3.47 7.87
C VAL A 154 3.88 3.33 9.37
N ALA A 155 2.90 3.73 10.20
CA ALA A 155 3.02 3.60 11.65
C ALA A 155 3.14 2.14 12.07
N ARG A 156 2.31 1.25 11.51
CA ARG A 156 2.34 -0.17 11.85
C ARG A 156 3.61 -0.86 11.38
N THR A 157 4.02 -0.60 10.13
CA THR A 157 5.26 -1.15 9.60
C THR A 157 6.47 -0.66 10.39
N THR A 158 6.51 0.61 10.78
CA THR A 158 7.59 1.14 11.64
C THR A 158 7.58 0.46 13.01
N GLU A 159 6.41 0.34 13.65
CA GLU A 159 6.27 -0.35 14.94
C GLU A 159 6.79 -1.80 14.87
N ASP A 160 6.32 -2.57 13.88
CA ASP A 160 6.70 -3.97 13.71
C ASP A 160 8.21 -4.10 13.41
N MET A 161 8.78 -3.21 12.59
CA MET A 161 10.23 -3.20 12.30
C MET A 161 11.08 -2.93 13.53
N MET A 162 10.67 -1.99 14.38
CA MET A 162 11.41 -1.67 15.59
C MET A 162 11.32 -2.78 16.65
N GLN A 163 10.16 -3.42 16.78
CA GLN A 163 9.98 -4.55 17.70
C GLN A 163 10.77 -5.79 17.29
N MET A 164 11.13 -5.93 16.01
CA MET A 164 11.98 -7.02 15.53
C MET A 164 13.46 -6.88 15.94
N VAL A 165 13.89 -5.71 16.43
CA VAL A 165 15.27 -5.51 16.87
C VAL A 165 15.52 -6.25 18.19
N PRO A 166 16.50 -7.18 18.25
CA PRO A 166 16.80 -7.92 19.48
C PRO A 166 17.19 -7.01 20.64
N ALA A 167 16.67 -7.29 21.84
CA ALA A 167 16.97 -6.53 23.05
C ALA A 167 18.48 -6.46 23.36
N ALA A 168 19.23 -7.54 23.09
CA ALA A 168 20.68 -7.59 23.32
C ALA A 168 21.45 -6.50 22.53
N ILE A 169 21.02 -6.13 21.32
CA ILE A 169 21.65 -5.07 20.54
C ILE A 169 21.38 -3.71 21.19
N ARG A 170 20.16 -3.51 21.70
CA ARG A 170 19.77 -2.28 22.40
C ARG A 170 20.54 -2.12 23.71
N GLU A 171 20.64 -3.19 24.51
CA GLU A 171 21.40 -3.21 25.75
C GLU A 171 22.90 -2.97 25.51
N SER A 172 23.46 -3.58 24.46
CA SER A 172 24.87 -3.37 24.07
C SER A 172 25.14 -1.90 23.68
N SER A 173 24.25 -1.26 22.94
CA SER A 173 24.36 0.16 22.59
C SER A 173 24.32 1.06 23.82
N LEU A 174 23.40 0.80 24.76
CA LEU A 174 23.33 1.54 26.03
C LEU A 174 24.59 1.34 26.88
N ALA A 175 25.17 0.12 26.90
CA ALA A 175 26.40 -0.17 27.64
C ALA A 175 27.63 0.58 27.08
N LEU A 176 27.62 0.94 25.79
CA LEU A 176 28.64 1.80 25.18
C LEU A 176 28.44 3.30 25.48
N GLY A 177 27.45 3.66 26.30
CA GLY A 177 27.16 5.05 26.68
C GLY A 177 26.32 5.81 25.66
N ALA A 178 25.72 5.13 24.66
CA ALA A 178 24.82 5.79 23.73
C ALA A 178 23.51 6.19 24.43
N PRO A 179 23.04 7.44 24.27
CA PRO A 179 21.75 7.85 24.84
C PRO A 179 20.59 7.16 24.12
N ARG A 180 19.44 7.00 24.80
CA ARG A 180 18.28 6.23 24.30
C ARG A 180 17.78 6.63 22.91
N TRP A 181 17.84 7.92 22.56
CA TRP A 181 17.43 8.46 21.25
C TRP A 181 18.40 8.13 20.10
N ARG A 182 19.61 7.64 20.40
CA ARG A 182 20.55 7.11 19.40
C ARG A 182 20.49 5.58 19.30
N THR A 183 20.06 4.91 20.36
CA THR A 183 19.91 3.45 20.40
C THR A 183 18.60 2.97 19.78
N THR A 184 17.57 3.82 19.81
CA THR A 184 16.21 3.54 19.37
C THR A 184 15.82 4.60 18.36
#